data_AF-A0A1I3RHW1-F1
#
_entry.id   AF-A0A1I3RHW1-F1
#
_cell.length_a   1.000
_cell.length_b   1.000
_cell.length_c   1.000
_cell.angle_alpha   90.00
_cell.angle_beta   90.00
_cell.angle_gamma   90.00
#
_symmetry.space_group_name_H-M   'P 1'
#
loop_
_entity.id
_entity.type
_entity.pdbx_description
1 polymer ?
#
loop_
_entity_poly.entity_id
_entity_poly.type
_entity_poly.pdbx_seq_one_letter_code
_entity_poly.pdbx_strand_id
1 'polypeptide(L)' 'MVVGTKEAFSKMLEERGVYKKLGVDRRTVSGWKSYLRSGKSLSLDKMEEMLIRYGATVISEKIWKLD' A
#
# COMPACT_ATOMS: atom_id res chain seq x y z
N MET A 1 -13.64 1.99 8.52
CA MET A 1 -14.12 3.02 7.57
C MET A 1 -12.95 3.93 7.31
N VAL A 2 -12.91 4.62 6.17
CA VAL A 2 -11.88 5.62 5.79
C VAL A 2 -10.42 5.43 6.29
N VAL A 3 -9.62 4.61 5.62
CA VAL A 3 -8.25 4.24 5.98
C VAL A 3 -7.31 4.80 4.91
N GLY A 4 -7.08 6.12 4.93
CA GLY A 4 -6.45 6.91 3.86
C GLY A 4 -5.20 6.27 3.20
N THR A 5 -4.77 6.77 2.04
CA THR A 5 -3.73 6.17 1.14
C THR A 5 -2.61 5.41 1.87
N LYS A 6 -2.02 5.98 2.93
CA LYS A 6 -0.96 5.35 3.71
C LYS A 6 -1.39 4.07 4.42
N GLU A 7 -2.57 4.07 5.01
CA GLU A 7 -3.08 2.95 5.78
C GLU A 7 -3.61 1.84 4.85
N ALA A 8 -4.23 2.20 3.72
CA ALA A 8 -4.53 1.27 2.63
C ALA A 8 -3.27 0.60 2.07
N PHE A 9 -2.22 1.41 1.83
CA PHE A 9 -0.93 0.91 1.39
C PHE A 9 -0.31 -0.02 2.43
N SER A 10 -0.35 0.33 3.72
CA SER A 10 0.12 -0.52 4.80
C SER A 10 -0.62 -1.86 4.83
N LYS A 11 -1.95 -1.85 4.70
CA LYS A 11 -2.78 -3.05 4.63
C LYS A 11 -2.43 -3.94 3.44
N MET A 12 -2.27 -3.35 2.26
CA MET A 12 -1.87 -4.05 1.04
C MET A 12 -0.53 -4.79 1.25
N LEU A 13 0.44 -4.17 1.92
CA LEU A 13 1.74 -4.81 2.18
C LEU A 13 1.66 -6.02 3.11
N GLU A 14 0.62 -6.14 3.94
CA GLU A 14 0.40 -7.30 4.81
C GLU A 14 -0.17 -8.52 4.07
N GLU A 15 -0.67 -8.35 2.83
CA GLU A 15 -1.15 -9.49 2.07
C GLU A 15 -0.01 -10.45 1.68
N ARG A 16 -0.22 -11.74 1.98
CA ARG A 16 0.70 -12.80 1.59
C ARG A 16 0.84 -12.86 0.07
N GLY A 17 2.05 -12.62 -0.41
CA GLY A 17 2.33 -12.71 -1.85
C GLY A 17 2.08 -11.43 -2.64
N VAL A 18 1.83 -10.30 -1.97
CA VAL A 18 1.60 -8.98 -2.61
C VAL A 18 2.66 -8.61 -3.65
N TYR A 19 3.93 -8.98 -3.42
CA TYR A 19 5.03 -8.75 -4.36
C TYR A 19 4.77 -9.36 -5.75
N LYS A 20 4.09 -10.53 -5.81
CA LYS A 20 3.71 -11.17 -7.07
C LYS A 20 2.64 -10.38 -7.81
N LYS A 21 1.64 -9.89 -7.07
CA LYS A 21 0.53 -9.08 -7.62
C LYS A 21 1.04 -7.75 -8.16
N LEU A 22 1.98 -7.12 -7.44
CA LEU A 22 2.58 -5.85 -7.82
C LEU A 22 3.66 -5.98 -8.91
N GLY A 23 4.13 -7.19 -9.21
CA GLY A 23 5.23 -7.42 -10.14
C GLY A 23 6.57 -6.85 -9.65
N VAL A 24 6.80 -6.85 -8.32
CA VAL A 24 8.04 -6.34 -7.70
C VAL A 24 8.74 -7.44 -6.91
N ASP A 25 10.01 -7.22 -6.57
CA ASP A 25 10.76 -8.13 -5.69
C ASP A 25 10.22 -8.07 -4.24
N ARG A 26 10.29 -9.21 -3.54
CA ARG A 26 10.09 -9.30 -2.09
C ARG A 26 10.95 -8.29 -1.32
N ARG A 27 12.19 -8.03 -1.78
CA ARG A 27 13.08 -7.03 -1.15
C ARG A 27 12.48 -5.64 -1.18
N THR A 28 11.84 -5.26 -2.29
CA THR A 28 11.15 -3.99 -2.46
C THR A 28 10.02 -3.84 -1.44
N VAL A 29 9.17 -4.87 -1.32
CA VAL A 29 8.09 -4.90 -0.32
C VAL A 29 8.63 -4.83 1.11
N SER A 30 9.70 -5.56 1.40
CA SER A 30 10.36 -5.52 2.71
C SER A 30 10.92 -4.13 3.03
N GLY A 31 11.50 -3.45 2.03
CA GLY A 31 11.98 -2.08 2.16
C GLY A 31 10.86 -1.11 2.48
N TRP A 32 9.72 -1.22 1.79
CA TRP A 32 8.55 -0.39 2.06
C TRP A 32 7.98 -0.60 3.47
N LYS A 33 7.92 -1.85 3.96
CA LYS A 33 7.54 -2.15 5.35
C LYS A 33 8.50 -1.51 6.36
N SER A 34 9.81 -1.61 6.10
CA SER A 34 10.83 -0.99 6.95
C SER A 34 10.70 0.52 6.98
N TYR A 35 10.45 1.15 5.82
CA TYR A 35 10.26 2.60 5.73
C TYR A 35 9.08 3.05 6.58
N LEU A 36 7.91 2.41 6.44
CA LEU A 36 6.73 2.72 7.23
C LEU A 36 6.98 2.63 8.74
N ARG A 37 7.73 1.61 9.21
CA ARG A 37 8.09 1.45 10.63
C ARG A 37 9.03 2.54 11.13
N SER A 38 9.93 3.03 10.28
CA SER A 38 10.88 4.10 10.63
C SER A 38 10.27 5.51 10.60
N GLY A 39 8.96 5.64 10.35
CA GLY A 39 8.29 6.93 10.16
C GLY A 39 8.53 7.58 8.79
N LYS A 40 9.38 6.95 7.95
CA LYS A 40 9.56 7.34 6.55
C LYS A 40 8.40 6.81 5.71
N SER A 41 8.06 7.52 4.66
CA SER A 41 6.96 7.16 3.78
C SER A 41 7.42 7.30 2.34
N LEU A 42 6.97 6.40 1.47
CA LEU A 42 6.92 6.70 0.04
C LEU A 42 6.03 7.94 -0.15
N SER A 43 6.22 8.66 -1.25
CA SER A 43 5.27 9.71 -1.63
C SER A 43 3.86 9.13 -1.76
N LEU A 44 2.85 9.96 -1.50
CA LEU A 44 1.45 9.57 -1.63
C LEU A 44 1.16 9.04 -3.04
N ASP A 45 1.65 9.73 -4.08
CA ASP A 45 1.49 9.31 -5.49
C ASP A 45 2.03 7.90 -5.73
N LYS A 46 3.17 7.55 -5.12
CA LYS A 46 3.75 6.22 -5.29
C LYS A 46 2.91 5.15 -4.58
N MET A 47 2.32 5.48 -3.44
CA MET A 47 1.40 4.59 -2.75
C MET A 47 0.12 4.37 -3.56
N GLU A 48 -0.42 5.44 -4.14
CA GLU A 48 -1.61 5.37 -5.01
C GLU A 48 -1.33 4.54 -6.26
N GLU A 49 -0.19 4.75 -6.92
CA GLU A 49 0.23 3.94 -8.06
C GLU A 49 0.26 2.43 -7.70
N MET A 50 0.81 2.07 -6.54
CA MET A 50 0.86 0.67 -6.12
C MET A 50 -0.52 0.11 -5.77
N LEU A 51 -1.38 0.91 -5.13
CA LEU A 51 -2.75 0.52 -4.83
C LEU A 51 -3.57 0.29 -6.11
N ILE A 52 -3.39 1.14 -7.13
CA ILE A 52 -4.01 0.95 -8.44
C ILE A 52 -3.50 -0.33 -9.11
N ARG A 53 -2.17 -0.57 -9.11
CA ARG A 53 -1.57 -1.81 -9.66
C ARG A 53 -2.04 -3.07 -8.92
N TYR A 54 -2.32 -2.95 -7.63
CA TYR A 54 -2.87 -4.01 -6.81
C TYR A 54 -4.33 -4.36 -7.19
N GLY A 55 -4.99 -3.49 -7.95
CA GLY A 55 -6.40 -3.61 -8.32
C GLY A 55 -7.35 -2.94 -7.32
N ALA A 56 -6.84 -2.08 -6.44
CA ALA A 56 -7.69 -1.28 -5.58
C ALA A 56 -8.29 -0.11 -6.37
N THR A 57 -9.61 0.02 -6.30
CA THR A 57 -10.34 1.16 -6.85
C THR A 57 -10.45 2.26 -5.80
N VAL A 58 -10.17 3.50 -6.19
CA VAL A 58 -10.46 4.67 -5.36
C VAL A 58 -11.98 4.84 -5.31
N ILE A 59 -12.61 4.41 -4.20
CA ILE A 59 -14.08 4.42 -4.03
C ILE A 59 -14.60 5.84 -3.73
N SER A 60 -13.73 6.70 -3.20
CA SER A 60 -13.98 8.12 -2.92
C SER A 60 -12.62 8.78 -2.67
N GLU A 61 -12.47 10.08 -2.91
CA GLU A 61 -11.28 10.82 -2.49
C GLU A 61 -11.04 10.56 -0.98
N LYS A 62 -10.09 9.66 -0.67
CA LYS A 62 -9.60 9.30 0.66
C LYS A 62 -10.56 8.58 1.62
N ILE A 63 -11.17 7.43 1.26
CA ILE A 63 -11.92 6.58 2.22
C ILE A 63 -11.73 5.04 2.05
N TRP A 64 -11.18 4.29 3.04
CA TRP A 64 -11.01 2.82 3.09
C TRP A 64 -11.55 2.13 4.39
N LYS A 65 -12.30 1.01 4.38
CA LYS A 65 -12.83 0.37 5.63
C LYS A 65 -12.02 -0.87 6.04
N LEU A 66 -11.73 -1.01 7.34
CA LEU A 66 -11.14 -2.20 7.95
C LEU A 66 -12.17 -2.76 8.93
N ASP A 67 -12.56 -4.01 8.71
CA ASP A 67 -13.30 -4.82 9.66
C ASP A 67 -12.32 -5.70 10.45
#